data_AF-A0A0F2RNU7-F1
#
_entry.id   AF-A0A0F2RNU7-F1
#
_cell.length_a   1.000
_cell.length_b   1.000
_cell.length_c   1.000
_cell.angle_alpha   90.00
_cell.angle_beta   90.00
_cell.angle_gamma   90.00
#
_symmetry.space_group_name_H-M   'P 1'
#
loop_
_entity.id
_entity.type
_entity.pdbx_description
1 polymer ?
#
loop_
_entity_poly.entity_id
_entity_poly.type
_entity_poly.pdbx_seq_one_letter_code
_entity_poly.pdbx_strand_id
1 'polypeptide(L)'
;MGQRHGEDFQREAVRLSLSSGLSRKQVAADLGIGLSTLGKWIATHRTEERSDLPSADLLKEVEQLRRENRVLKEERDILKKATAFFASQK
;
A
#
# COMPACT_ATOMS: atom_id res chain seq x y z
N MET A 1 16.88 30.00 -1.51
CA MET A 1 15.50 29.96 -1.01
C MET A 1 14.82 28.76 -1.64
N GLY A 2 14.48 27.72 -0.88
CA GLY A 2 13.77 26.56 -1.43
C GLY A 2 12.30 26.91 -1.63
N GLN A 3 11.81 26.91 -2.87
CA GLN A 3 10.39 27.00 -3.14
C GLN A 3 9.71 25.74 -2.57
N ARG A 4 8.75 25.94 -1.67
CA ARG A 4 7.97 24.85 -1.09
C ARG A 4 6.85 24.53 -2.07
N HIS A 5 7.08 23.52 -2.91
CA HIS A 5 6.07 23.05 -3.84
C HIS A 5 5.00 22.25 -3.10
N GLY A 6 3.73 22.36 -3.52
CA GLY A 6 2.63 21.58 -2.97
C GLY A 6 2.77 20.10 -3.29
N GLU A 7 2.20 19.23 -2.45
CA GLU A 7 2.28 17.77 -2.64
C GLU A 7 1.67 17.31 -3.98
N ASP A 8 0.58 17.95 -4.42
CA ASP A 8 -0.04 17.63 -5.72
C ASP A 8 0.87 17.98 -6.89
N PHE A 9 1.62 19.08 -6.80
CA PHE A 9 2.60 19.45 -7.81
C PHE A 9 3.77 18.46 -7.86
N GLN A 10 4.24 18.02 -6.69
CA GLN A 10 5.27 16.99 -6.61
C GLN A 10 4.79 15.66 -7.22
N ARG A 11 3.57 15.20 -6.89
CA ARG A 11 2.97 13.99 -7.45
C ARG A 11 2.86 14.08 -8.97
N GLU A 12 2.38 15.21 -9.48
CA GLU A 12 2.22 15.45 -10.91
C GLU A 12 3.57 15.51 -11.64
N ALA A 13 4.58 16.16 -11.05
CA ALA A 13 5.93 16.21 -11.60
C ALA A 13 6.59 14.82 -11.69
N VAL A 14 6.40 13.98 -10.68
CA VAL A 14 6.87 12.58 -10.69
C VAL A 14 6.10 11.77 -11.73
N ARG A 15 4.78 11.89 -11.77
CA ARG A 15 3.92 11.20 -12.75
C ARG A 15 4.33 11.56 -14.18
N LEU A 16 4.51 12.85 -14.48
CA LEU A 16 4.95 13.32 -15.78
C LEU A 16 6.34 12.76 -16.11
N SER A 17 7.28 12.75 -15.17
CA SER A 17 8.61 12.21 -15.41
C SER A 17 8.63 10.69 -15.68
N LEU A 18 7.67 9.93 -15.13
CA LEU A 18 7.60 8.48 -15.33
C LEU A 18 6.80 8.08 -16.57
N SER A 19 5.83 8.89 -16.99
CA SER A 19 4.88 8.55 -18.06
C SER A 19 5.11 9.25 -19.41
N SER A 20 5.75 10.43 -19.42
CA SER A 20 5.85 11.25 -20.64
C SER A 20 6.90 10.79 -21.66
N GLY A 21 7.79 9.86 -21.29
CA GLY A 21 8.93 9.46 -22.13
C GLY A 21 10.01 10.54 -22.31
N LEU A 22 9.83 11.73 -21.72
CA LEU A 22 10.79 12.82 -21.74
C LEU A 22 11.94 12.57 -20.77
N SER A 23 13.12 13.12 -21.08
CA SER A 23 14.24 13.06 -20.15
C SER A 23 13.93 13.86 -18.88
N ARG A 24 14.42 13.40 -17.71
CA ARG A 24 14.26 14.12 -16.43
C ARG A 24 14.77 15.56 -16.49
N LYS A 25 15.79 15.83 -17.31
CA LYS A 25 16.34 17.18 -17.52
C LYS A 25 15.33 18.08 -18.24
N GLN A 26 14.65 17.55 -19.24
CA GLN A 26 13.61 18.27 -19.97
C GLN A 26 12.42 18.56 -19.06
N VAL A 27 11.92 17.53 -18.35
CA VAL A 27 10.80 17.69 -17.41
C VAL A 27 11.12 18.69 -16.30
N ALA A 28 12.34 18.68 -15.76
CA ALA A 28 12.76 19.66 -14.77
C ALA A 28 12.77 21.10 -15.33
N ALA A 29 13.26 21.27 -16.57
CA ALA A 29 13.28 22.56 -17.24
C ALA A 29 11.86 23.08 -17.54
N ASP A 30 10.98 22.21 -18.05
CA ASP A 30 9.60 22.55 -18.39
C ASP A 30 8.78 22.94 -17.15
N LEU A 31 9.05 22.28 -16.02
CA LEU A 31 8.41 22.58 -14.73
C LEU A 31 9.10 23.72 -13.95
N GLY A 32 10.20 24.28 -14.47
CA GLY A 32 10.97 25.33 -13.81
C GLY A 32 11.63 24.90 -12.48
N ILE A 33 11.86 23.60 -12.29
CA ILE A 33 12.45 23.05 -11.06
C ILE A 33 13.88 22.58 -11.27
N GLY A 34 14.66 22.51 -10.19
CA GLY A 34 15.99 21.91 -10.23
C GLY A 34 15.94 20.41 -10.52
N LEU A 35 16.84 19.92 -11.38
CA LEU A 35 16.97 18.47 -11.67
C LEU A 35 17.18 17.63 -10.40
N SER A 36 17.97 18.14 -9.46
CA SER A 36 18.19 17.50 -8.16
C SER A 36 16.92 17.43 -7.31
N THR A 37 16.03 18.42 -7.42
CA THR A 37 14.72 18.43 -6.74
C THR A 37 13.82 17.35 -7.32
N LEU A 38 13.69 17.29 -8.65
CA LEU A 38 12.93 16.25 -9.34
C LEU A 38 13.48 14.85 -9.01
N GLY A 39 14.80 14.69 -9.00
CA GLY A 39 15.45 13.44 -8.63
C GLY A 39 15.13 12.98 -7.21
N LYS A 40 15.11 13.90 -6.23
CA LYS A 40 14.70 13.61 -4.85
C LYS A 40 13.24 13.15 -4.78
N TRP A 41 12.33 13.85 -5.45
CA TRP A 41 10.92 13.49 -5.45
C TRP A 41 10.65 12.10 -6.03
N ILE A 42 11.33 11.74 -7.12
CA ILE A 42 11.22 10.40 -7.72
C ILE A 42 11.76 9.33 -6.74
N ALA A 43 12.86 9.60 -6.05
CA ALA A 43 13.43 8.68 -5.07
C ALA A 43 12.52 8.47 -3.84
N THR A 44 11.93 9.56 -3.33
CA THR A 44 10.96 9.52 -2.24
C THR A 44 9.72 8.74 -2.65
N HIS A 45 9.13 9.03 -3.82
CA HIS A 45 7.95 8.33 -4.33
C HIS A 45 8.18 6.81 -4.45
N ARG A 46 9.34 6.39 -4.97
CA ARG A 46 9.70 4.96 -5.07
C ARG A 46 9.87 4.29 -3.70
N THR A 47 10.27 5.06 -2.69
CA THR A 47 10.42 4.56 -1.33
C THR A 47 9.06 4.43 -0.65
N GLU A 48 8.17 5.39 -0.87
CA GLU A 48 6.76 5.36 -0.41
C GLU A 48 5.98 4.20 -1.06
N GLU A 49 6.09 4.00 -2.38
CA GLU A 49 5.49 2.84 -3.06
C GLU A 49 6.00 1.50 -2.51
N ARG A 50 7.26 1.45 -2.07
CA ARG A 50 7.83 0.25 -1.44
C ARG A 50 7.36 0.07 0.00
N SER A 51 7.05 1.14 0.72
CA SER A 51 6.44 1.04 2.05
C SER A 51 4.95 0.67 2.00
N ASP A 52 4.27 0.94 0.88
CA ASP A 52 2.88 0.53 0.66
C ASP A 52 2.74 -0.96 0.29
N LEU A 53 3.83 -1.62 -0.08
CA LEU A 53 3.84 -3.08 -0.23
C LEU A 53 3.83 -3.72 1.16
N PRO A 54 2.88 -4.63 1.46
CA PRO A 54 2.88 -5.33 2.73
C PRO A 54 4.21 -6.05 2.91
N SER A 55 4.90 -5.77 4.01
CA SER A 55 6.11 -6.50 4.41
C SER A 55 5.85 -8.00 4.37
N ALA A 56 6.86 -8.80 4.02
CA ALA A 56 6.75 -10.26 3.97
C ALA A 56 6.24 -10.85 5.30
N ASP A 57 6.56 -10.21 6.43
CA ASP A 57 6.09 -10.59 7.76
C ASP A 57 4.60 -10.31 7.96
N LEU A 58 4.08 -9.17 7.46
CA LEU A 58 2.65 -8.86 7.48
C LEU A 58 1.85 -9.87 6.64
N LEU A 59 2.40 -10.30 5.49
CA LEU A 59 1.76 -11.33 4.67
C LEU A 59 1.67 -12.68 5.38
N LYS A 60 2.73 -13.09 6.07
CA LYS A 60 2.74 -14.32 6.88
C LYS A 60 1.73 -14.25 8.03
N GLU A 61 1.67 -13.10 8.71
CA GLU A 61 0.71 -12.89 9.80
C GLU A 61 -0.73 -12.96 9.31
N VAL A 62 -1.04 -12.35 8.16
CA VAL A 62 -2.37 -12.46 7.53
C VAL A 62 -2.71 -13.90 7.18
N GLU A 63 -1.75 -14.67 6.68
CA GLU A 63 -1.97 -16.09 6.38
C GLU A 63 -2.25 -16.90 7.66
N GLN A 64 -1.47 -16.68 8.72
CA GLN A 64 -1.67 -17.32 10.01
C GLN A 64 -3.05 -16.98 10.59
N LEU A 65 -3.41 -15.69 10.63
CA LEU A 65 -4.70 -15.24 11.14
C LEU A 65 -5.86 -15.81 10.34
N ARG A 66 -5.73 -15.96 9.02
CA ARG A 66 -6.76 -16.62 8.19
C ARG A 66 -6.94 -18.09 8.53
N ARG A 67 -5.85 -18.81 8.82
CA ARG A 67 -5.91 -20.21 9.25
C ARG A 67 -6.60 -20.33 10.62
N GLU A 68 -6.20 -19.52 11.59
CA GLU A 68 -6.82 -19.49 12.92
C GLU A 68 -8.31 -19.15 12.84
N ASN A 69 -8.67 -18.14 12.03
CA ASN A 69 -10.07 -17.76 11.86
C ASN A 69 -10.91 -18.87 11.25
N ARG A 70 -10.34 -19.69 10.35
CA ARG A 70 -11.02 -20.87 9.79
C ARG A 70 -11.31 -21.91 10.87
N VAL A 71 -10.30 -22.25 11.68
CA VAL A 71 -10.44 -23.22 12.78
C VAL A 71 -11.51 -22.75 13.77
N LEU A 72 -11.43 -21.50 14.22
CA LEU A 72 -12.40 -20.93 15.16
C LEU A 72 -13.84 -20.95 14.62
N LYS A 73 -14.03 -20.71 13.31
CA LYS A 73 -15.35 -20.80 12.68
C LYS A 73 -15.87 -22.23 12.67
N GLU A 74 -15.02 -23.21 12.35
CA GLU A 74 -15.38 -24.64 12.37
C GLU A 74 -15.77 -25.08 13.78
N GLU A 75 -14.97 -24.75 14.81
CA GLU A 75 -15.27 -25.06 16.21
C GLU A 75 -16.59 -24.43 16.66
N ARG A 76 -16.81 -23.16 16.35
CA ARG A 76 -18.09 -22.48 16.62
C ARG A 76 -19.27 -23.20 15.97
N ASP A 77 -19.11 -23.67 14.75
CA ASP A 77 -20.18 -24.36 14.02
C ASP A 77 -20.51 -25.72 14.60
N ILE A 78 -19.49 -26.45 15.04
CA ILE A 78 -19.67 -27.71 15.77
C ILE A 78 -20.45 -27.44 17.06
N LEU A 79 -20.04 -26.44 17.84
CA LEU A 79 -20.72 -26.09 19.10
C LEU A 79 -22.17 -25.66 18.86
N LYS A 80 -22.44 -24.85 17.83
CA LYS A 80 -23.81 -24.45 17.45
C LYS A 80 -24.68 -25.64 17.05
N LYS A 81 -24.13 -26.59 16.30
CA LYS A 81 -24.86 -27.81 15.92
C LYS A 81 -25.16 -28.68 17.14
N ALA A 82 -24.19 -28.82 18.05
CA ALA A 82 -24.38 -29.57 19.28
C ALA A 82 -25.46 -28.93 20.17
N THR A 83 -25.43 -27.62 20.39
CA THR A 83 -26.45 -26.93 21.19
C THR A 83 -27.85 -27.04 20.57
N ALA A 84 -27.96 -26.91 19.25
CA ALA A 84 -29.23 -27.11 18.55
C ALA A 84 -29.76 -28.55 18.69
N PHE A 85 -28.89 -29.55 18.56
CA PHE A 85 -29.25 -30.96 18.75
C PHE A 85 -29.77 -31.22 20.17
N PHE A 86 -29.05 -30.77 21.21
CA PHE A 86 -29.48 -30.95 22.59
C PHE A 86 -30.76 -30.16 22.92
N ALA A 87 -30.96 -28.97 22.35
CA ALA A 87 -32.20 -28.22 22.53
C ALA A 87 -33.42 -28.92 21.90
N SER A 88 -33.23 -29.69 20.83
CA SER A 88 -34.30 -30.43 20.14
C SER A 88 -34.70 -31.77 20.79
N GLN A 89 -33.89 -32.28 21.73
CA GLN A 89 -34.18 -33.50 22.49
C GLN A 89 -34.97 -33.24 23.79
N LYS A 90 -35.48 -32.02 23.97
CA LYS A 90 -36.23 -31.58 25.15
C LYS A 90 -37.69 -31.32 24.79
#